data_AF-A0A1I3UAB3-F1
#
_entry.id   AF-A0A1I3UAB3-F1
#
_cell.length_a   1.000
_cell.length_b   1.000
_cell.length_c   1.000
_cell.angle_alpha   90.00
_cell.angle_beta   90.00
_cell.angle_gamma   90.00
#
_symmetry.space_group_name_H-M   'P 1'
#
loop_
_entity.id
_entity.type
_entity.pdbx_description
1 polymer ?
#
loop_
_entity_poly.entity_id
_entity_poly.type
_entity_poly.pdbx_seq_one_letter_code
_entity_poly.pdbx_strand_id
1 'polypeptide(L)'
;MSIWITVLQVLIGLGGGLAVGSGLVAFITVLDIIPRLTQLTNAHRYIRAFEWSLVMGALFFTLIDFFHWGARLPLFVSSIYGIFAGIFVGTLAAGLTEVLNVFPILAKRLHMDGKLLYLLMAVVFGKVTGSLLQWFLHL
;
A
#
# COMPACT_ATOMS: atom_id res chain seq x y z
N MET A 1 -33.16 -19.60 0.77
CA MET A 1 -31.85 -19.45 0.12
C MET A 1 -30.94 -20.57 0.61
N SER A 2 -30.25 -21.28 -0.28
CA SER A 2 -29.55 -22.54 0.05
C SER A 2 -28.36 -22.30 0.99
N ILE A 3 -28.26 -23.07 2.07
CA ILE A 3 -27.18 -23.00 3.08
C ILE A 3 -25.78 -23.06 2.44
N TRP A 4 -25.67 -23.79 1.32
CA TRP A 4 -24.45 -23.96 0.54
C TRP A 4 -23.94 -22.64 -0.05
N ILE A 5 -24.84 -21.76 -0.48
CA ILE A 5 -24.48 -20.47 -1.07
C ILE A 5 -23.91 -19.55 0.02
N THR A 6 -24.51 -19.56 1.21
CA THR A 6 -24.04 -18.77 2.36
C THR A 6 -22.64 -19.21 2.81
N VAL A 7 -22.39 -20.52 2.90
CA VAL A 7 -21.05 -21.03 3.22
C VAL A 7 -20.03 -20.61 2.18
N LEU A 8 -20.37 -20.70 0.89
CA LEU A 8 -19.47 -20.28 -0.20
C LEU A 8 -19.15 -18.77 -0.13
N GLN A 9 -20.16 -17.95 0.15
CA GLN A 9 -20.01 -16.49 0.30
C GLN A 9 -19.10 -16.14 1.49
N VAL A 10 -19.24 -16.83 2.61
CA VAL A 10 -18.36 -16.64 3.78
C VAL A 10 -16.91 -17.01 3.46
N LEU A 11 -16.69 -18.13 2.75
CA LEU A 11 -15.34 -18.54 2.35
C LEU A 11 -14.69 -17.57 1.36
N ILE A 12 -15.44 -17.11 0.36
CA ILE A 12 -14.96 -16.12 -0.61
C ILE A 12 -14.69 -14.79 0.07
N GLY A 13 -15.58 -14.34 0.97
CA GLY A 13 -15.41 -13.12 1.75
C GLY A 13 -14.17 -13.17 2.66
N LEU A 14 -13.97 -14.27 3.40
CA LEU A 14 -12.79 -14.48 4.22
C LEU A 14 -11.51 -14.56 3.38
N GLY A 15 -11.54 -15.28 2.26
CA GLY A 15 -10.41 -15.39 1.34
C GLY A 15 -10.02 -14.04 0.74
N GLY A 16 -11.00 -13.25 0.29
CA GLY A 16 -10.78 -11.90 -0.21
C GLY A 16 -10.23 -10.96 0.86
N GLY A 17 -10.79 -10.99 2.07
CA GLY A 17 -10.31 -10.19 3.20
C GLY A 17 -8.86 -10.53 3.59
N LEU A 18 -8.51 -11.81 3.66
CA LEU A 18 -7.14 -12.25 3.93
C LEU A 18 -6.18 -11.84 2.80
N ALA A 19 -6.58 -11.97 1.54
CA ALA A 19 -5.77 -11.56 0.40
C ALA A 19 -5.48 -10.05 0.43
N VAL A 20 -6.51 -9.21 0.61
CA VAL A 20 -6.35 -7.75 0.68
C VAL A 20 -5.56 -7.32 1.91
N GLY A 21 -5.85 -7.89 3.08
CA GLY A 21 -5.14 -7.59 4.32
C GLY A 21 -3.66 -7.97 4.25
N SER A 22 -3.36 -9.15 3.72
CA SER A 22 -1.95 -9.57 3.51
C SER A 22 -1.22 -8.68 2.52
N GLY A 23 -1.89 -8.23 1.46
CA GLY A 23 -1.34 -7.27 0.48
C GLY A 23 -1.00 -5.92 1.11
N LEU A 24 -1.90 -5.37 1.93
CA LEU A 24 -1.67 -4.12 2.67
C LEU A 24 -0.44 -4.22 3.57
N VAL A 25 -0.39 -5.27 4.41
CA VAL A 25 0.72 -5.47 5.35
C VAL A 25 2.03 -5.65 4.58
N ALA A 26 2.07 -6.55 3.59
CA ALA A 26 3.24 -6.81 2.77
C ALA A 26 3.78 -5.53 2.13
N PHE A 27 2.90 -4.73 1.52
CA PHE A 27 3.28 -3.46 0.90
C PHE A 27 3.91 -2.47 1.90
N ILE A 28 3.30 -2.30 3.07
CA ILE A 28 3.78 -1.38 4.10
C ILE A 28 5.13 -1.85 4.68
N THR A 29 5.32 -3.15 4.86
CA THR A 29 6.62 -3.71 5.29
C THR A 29 7.70 -3.63 4.23
N VAL A 30 7.40 -3.89 2.95
CA VAL A 30 8.39 -3.83 1.86
C VAL A 30 8.91 -2.40 1.64
N LEU A 31 8.06 -1.40 1.87
CA LEU A 31 8.46 0.01 1.82
C LEU A 31 9.13 0.50 3.11
N ASP A 32 9.34 -0.36 4.10
CA ASP A 32 9.96 -0.03 5.39
C ASP A 32 9.32 1.18 6.11
N ILE A 33 8.01 1.37 5.95
CA ILE A 33 7.29 2.53 6.52
C ILE A 33 7.35 2.51 8.05
N ILE A 34 7.06 1.35 8.66
CA ILE A 34 7.07 1.19 10.13
C ILE A 34 8.49 1.42 10.69
N PRO A 35 9.54 0.75 10.17
CA PRO A 35 10.92 1.06 10.56
C PRO A 35 11.25 2.55 10.46
N ARG A 36 10.92 3.20 9.34
CA ARG A 36 11.22 4.62 9.12
C ARG A 36 10.49 5.54 10.09
N LEU A 37 9.22 5.27 10.40
CA LEU A 37 8.47 6.02 11.42
C LEU A 37 9.07 5.84 12.82
N THR A 38 9.50 4.62 13.16
CA THR A 38 10.11 4.33 14.47
C THR A 38 11.50 4.98 14.61
N GLN A 39 12.26 5.08 13.51
CA GLN A 39 13.53 5.80 13.47
C GLN A 39 13.34 7.31 13.63
N LEU A 40 12.40 7.92 12.88
CA LEU A 40 12.11 9.36 12.98
C LEU A 40 11.64 9.77 14.38
N THR A 41 10.91 8.90 15.07
CA THR A 41 10.42 9.14 16.44
C THR A 41 11.40 8.66 17.53
N ASN A 42 12.55 8.10 17.16
CA ASN A 42 13.50 7.43 18.06
C ASN A 42 12.86 6.35 18.96
N ALA A 43 11.74 5.78 18.54
CA ALA A 43 10.88 4.91 19.33
C ALA A 43 11.02 3.43 18.94
N HIS A 44 12.24 2.95 18.70
CA HIS A 44 12.54 1.56 18.29
C HIS A 44 11.95 0.49 19.23
N ARG A 45 11.79 0.81 20.52
CA ARG A 45 11.18 -0.10 21.51
C ARG A 45 9.68 -0.35 21.25
N TYR A 46 9.01 0.52 20.49
CA TYR A 46 7.56 0.52 20.31
C TYR A 46 7.10 0.06 18.93
N ILE A 47 7.94 -0.64 18.15
CA ILE A 47 7.59 -1.14 16.80
C ILE A 47 6.24 -1.88 16.79
N ARG A 48 6.01 -2.79 17.74
CA ARG A 48 4.74 -3.52 17.87
C ARG A 48 3.53 -2.60 18.08
N ALA A 49 3.70 -1.49 18.79
CA ALA A 49 2.61 -0.54 18.99
C ALA A 49 2.26 0.19 17.68
N PHE A 50 3.25 0.50 16.84
CA PHE A 50 3.02 1.06 15.51
C PHE A 50 2.31 0.07 14.59
N GLU A 51 2.73 -1.19 14.57
CA GLU A 51 2.05 -2.26 13.82
C GLU A 51 0.58 -2.38 14.23
N TRP A 52 0.30 -2.46 15.53
CA TRP A 52 -1.06 -2.54 16.04
C TRP A 52 -1.87 -1.27 15.73
N SER A 53 -1.27 -0.07 15.80
CA SER A 53 -1.96 1.17 15.44
C SER A 53 -2.36 1.20 13.96
N LEU A 54 -1.51 0.66 13.09
CA LEU A 54 -1.78 0.55 11.65
C LEU A 54 -2.92 -0.43 11.39
N VAL A 55 -2.85 -1.62 11.99
CA VAL A 55 -3.89 -2.66 11.85
C VAL A 55 -5.23 -2.14 12.39
N MET A 56 -5.24 -1.52 13.56
CA MET A 56 -6.45 -0.95 14.15
C MET A 56 -7.01 0.19 13.30
N GLY A 57 -6.15 1.05 12.75
CA GLY A 57 -6.56 2.11 11.83
C GLY A 57 -7.20 1.55 10.56
N ALA A 58 -6.57 0.55 9.93
CA ALA A 58 -7.12 -0.11 8.75
C ALA A 58 -8.50 -0.74 9.05
N LEU A 59 -8.60 -1.52 10.13
CA LEU A 59 -9.87 -2.11 10.55
C LEU A 59 -10.96 -1.06 10.80
N PHE A 60 -10.61 0.03 11.50
CA PHE A 60 -11.55 1.11 11.81
C PHE A 60 -12.07 1.81 10.55
N PHE A 61 -11.19 2.20 9.63
CA PHE A 61 -11.61 2.85 8.38
C PHE A 61 -12.36 1.90 7.44
N THR A 62 -11.99 0.61 7.39
CA THR A 62 -12.77 -0.40 6.65
C THR A 62 -14.17 -0.55 7.23
N LEU A 63 -14.34 -0.57 8.56
CA LEU A 63 -15.66 -0.59 9.18
C LEU A 63 -16.49 0.64 8.82
N ILE A 64 -15.91 1.84 8.89
CA ILE A 64 -16.58 3.08 8.49
C ILE A 64 -17.07 3.02 7.04
N ASP A 65 -16.23 2.52 6.14
CA ASP A 65 -16.56 2.39 4.72
C ASP A 65 -17.71 1.40 4.49
N PHE A 66 -17.68 0.23 5.15
CA PHE A 66 -18.74 -0.78 5.09
C PHE A 66 -20.10 -0.27 5.60
N PHE A 67 -20.09 0.51 6.69
CA PHE A 67 -21.32 1.08 7.25
C PHE A 67 -21.76 2.39 6.54
N HIS A 68 -21.02 2.83 5.51
CA HIS A 68 -21.22 4.11 4.82
C HIS A 68 -21.39 5.29 5.79
N TRP A 69 -20.66 5.27 6.90
CA TRP A 69 -20.81 6.28 7.93
C TRP A 69 -20.13 7.58 7.48
N GLY A 70 -20.90 8.44 6.81
CA GLY A 70 -20.49 9.80 6.46
C GLY A 70 -20.76 10.77 7.60
N ALA A 71 -19.73 11.21 8.30
CA ALA A 71 -19.83 12.33 9.25
C ALA A 71 -19.35 13.63 8.59
N ARG A 72 -20.17 14.71 8.65
CA ARG A 72 -19.70 16.05 8.29
C ARG A 72 -18.88 16.60 9.45
N LEU A 73 -17.57 16.41 9.37
CA LEU A 73 -16.65 16.89 10.39
C LEU A 73 -16.42 18.40 10.24
N PRO A 74 -16.23 19.12 11.36
CA PRO A 74 -15.87 20.53 11.30
C PRO A 74 -14.50 20.70 10.62
N LEU A 75 -14.31 21.85 9.97
CA LEU A 75 -13.10 22.19 9.20
C LEU A 75 -11.79 21.91 9.96
N PHE A 76 -11.77 22.20 11.27
CA PHE A 76 -10.62 21.96 12.12
C PHE A 76 -10.20 20.49 12.17
N VAL A 77 -11.16 19.57 12.36
CA VAL A 77 -10.89 18.13 12.46
C VAL A 77 -10.45 17.57 11.09
N SER A 78 -11.09 18.03 10.01
CA SER A 78 -10.70 17.65 8.64
C SER A 78 -9.28 18.12 8.30
N SER A 79 -8.89 19.32 8.73
CA SER A 79 -7.55 19.86 8.49
C SER A 79 -6.47 19.06 9.21
N ILE A 80 -6.71 18.70 10.48
CA ILE A 80 -5.79 17.84 11.25
C ILE A 80 -5.63 16.47 10.56
N TYR A 81 -6.75 15.86 10.15
CA TYR A 81 -6.71 14.61 9.39
C TYR A 81 -5.91 14.74 8.09
N GLY A 82 -6.07 15.85 7.36
CA GLY A 82 -5.30 16.14 6.15
C GLY A 82 -3.79 16.20 6.38
N ILE A 83 -3.34 16.75 7.52
CA ILE A 83 -1.92 16.76 7.88
C ILE A 83 -1.42 15.33 8.11
N PHE A 84 -2.14 14.51 8.87
CA PHE A 84 -1.76 13.11 9.10
C PHE A 84 -1.74 12.30 7.80
N ALA A 85 -2.73 12.49 6.92
CA ALA A 85 -2.76 11.87 5.61
C ALA A 85 -1.56 12.33 4.75
N GLY A 86 -1.21 13.62 4.81
CA GLY A 86 -0.03 14.17 4.14
C GLY A 86 1.28 13.55 4.63
N ILE A 87 1.44 13.35 5.95
CA ILE A 87 2.60 12.66 6.52
C ILE A 87 2.66 11.22 6.01
N PHE A 88 1.54 10.49 6.03
CA PHE A 88 1.47 9.12 5.54
C PHE A 88 1.85 9.02 4.06
N VAL A 89 1.24 9.85 3.20
CA VAL A 89 1.55 9.89 1.76
C VAL A 89 3.01 10.32 1.52
N GLY A 90 3.54 11.26 2.31
CA GLY A 90 4.94 11.66 2.26
C GLY A 90 5.89 10.51 2.59
N THR A 91 5.59 9.72 3.63
CA THR A 91 6.38 8.53 3.98
C THR A 91 6.30 7.45 2.90
N LEU A 92 5.14 7.24 2.29
CA LEU A 92 4.97 6.35 1.14
C LEU A 92 5.84 6.79 -0.04
N ALA A 93 5.77 8.06 -0.43
CA ALA A 93 6.56 8.61 -1.53
C ALA A 93 8.06 8.44 -1.27
N ALA A 94 8.51 8.71 -0.04
CA ALA A 94 9.90 8.58 0.35
C ALA A 94 10.36 7.10 0.42
N GLY A 95 9.47 6.16 0.75
CA GLY A 95 9.76 4.73 0.71
C GLY A 95 9.86 4.20 -0.72
N LEU A 96 8.97 4.66 -1.60
CA LEU A 96 9.03 4.33 -3.03
C LEU A 96 10.34 4.80 -3.66
N THR A 97 10.80 6.03 -3.38
CA THR A 97 12.07 6.53 -3.94
C THR A 97 13.28 5.74 -3.44
N GLU A 98 13.26 5.26 -2.19
CA GLU A 98 14.30 4.39 -1.65
C GLU A 98 14.34 3.05 -2.39
N VAL A 99 13.20 2.37 -2.56
CA VAL A 99 13.12 1.11 -3.30
C VAL A 99 13.49 1.29 -4.77
N LEU A 100 13.07 2.41 -5.40
CA LEU A 100 13.43 2.72 -6.78
C LEU A 100 14.94 2.90 -6.96
N ASN A 101 15.60 3.50 -5.96
CA ASN A 101 17.06 3.64 -5.96
C ASN A 101 17.81 2.31 -5.78
N VAL A 102 17.13 1.22 -5.39
CA VAL A 102 17.72 -0.12 -5.34
C VAL A 102 17.83 -0.76 -6.73
N PHE A 103 16.96 -0.42 -7.70
CA PHE A 103 17.01 -1.03 -9.03
C PHE A 103 18.35 -0.86 -9.76
N PRO A 104 18.96 0.35 -9.79
CA PRO A 104 20.29 0.53 -10.39
C PRO A 104 21.37 -0.28 -9.65
N ILE A 105 21.30 -0.35 -8.32
CA ILE A 105 22.24 -1.11 -7.50
C ILE A 105 22.15 -2.61 -7.82
N LEU A 106 20.92 -3.12 -7.94
CA LEU A 106 20.67 -4.53 -8.28
C LEU A 106 21.19 -4.86 -9.69
N ALA A 107 20.93 -3.99 -10.66
CA ALA A 107 21.43 -4.18 -12.02
C ALA A 107 22.96 -4.18 -12.09
N LYS A 108 23.62 -3.30 -11.33
CA LYS A 108 25.09 -3.29 -11.20
C LYS A 108 25.63 -4.56 -10.52
N ARG A 109 24.96 -5.04 -9.47
CA ARG A 109 25.32 -6.31 -8.80
C ARG A 109 25.16 -7.53 -9.68
N LEU A 110 24.21 -7.50 -10.62
CA LEU A 110 24.01 -8.55 -11.63
C LEU A 110 24.98 -8.44 -12.82
N HIS A 111 25.97 -7.52 -12.77
CA HIS A 111 26.90 -7.21 -13.87
C HIS A 111 26.17 -6.85 -15.17
N MET A 112 24.99 -6.23 -15.05
CA MET A 112 24.17 -5.78 -16.18
C MET A 112 24.50 -4.32 -16.57
N ASP A 113 25.75 -3.90 -16.41
CA ASP A 113 26.20 -2.50 -16.57
C ASP A 113 25.88 -1.92 -17.96
N GLY A 114 25.78 -2.77 -19.00
CA GLY A 114 25.35 -2.38 -20.35
C GLY A 114 23.88 -2.66 -20.70
N LYS A 115 23.11 -3.32 -19.81
CA LYS A 115 21.72 -3.75 -20.09
C LYS A 115 20.65 -3.03 -19.26
N LEU A 116 21.05 -2.07 -18.42
CA LEU A 116 20.14 -1.24 -17.64
C LEU A 116 19.10 -0.54 -18.54
N LEU A 117 19.54 -0.05 -19.72
CA LEU A 117 18.65 0.58 -20.71
C LEU A 117 17.55 -0.38 -21.15
N TYR A 118 17.88 -1.65 -21.44
CA TYR A 118 16.88 -2.64 -21.85
C TYR A 118 15.89 -2.96 -20.73
N LEU A 119 16.34 -2.99 -19.47
CA LEU A 119 15.47 -3.20 -18.31
C LEU A 119 14.51 -2.01 -18.11
N LEU A 120 15.02 -0.77 -18.20
CA LEU A 120 14.17 0.42 -18.17
C LEU A 120 13.18 0.42 -19.33
N MET A 121 13.63 0.09 -20.55
CA MET A 121 12.78 0.00 -21.72
C MET A 121 11.68 -1.05 -21.56
N ALA A 122 11.97 -2.20 -20.94
CA ALA A 122 10.95 -3.21 -20.64
C ALA A 122 9.87 -2.67 -19.68
N VAL A 123 10.25 -1.90 -18.65
CA VAL A 123 9.30 -1.25 -17.73
C VAL A 123 8.46 -0.19 -18.45
N VAL A 124 9.09 0.63 -19.31
CA VAL A 124 8.39 1.64 -20.11
C VAL A 124 7.41 0.98 -21.07
N PHE A 125 7.83 -0.03 -21.82
CA PHE A 125 6.93 -0.77 -22.72
C PHE A 125 5.78 -1.41 -21.96
N GLY A 126 6.04 -2.03 -20.80
CA GLY A 126 4.98 -2.57 -19.94
C GLY A 126 3.95 -1.51 -19.55
N LYS A 127 4.38 -0.30 -19.16
CA LYS A 127 3.48 0.82 -18.85
C LYS A 127 2.70 1.31 -20.07
N VAL A 128 3.36 1.44 -21.23
CA VAL A 128 2.71 1.88 -22.47
C VAL A 128 1.66 0.86 -22.90
N THR A 129 2.01 -0.43 -22.93
CA THR A 129 1.08 -1.51 -23.26
C THR A 129 -0.07 -1.58 -22.25
N GLY A 130 0.20 -1.47 -20.96
CA GLY A 130 -0.84 -1.42 -19.93
C GLY A 130 -1.79 -0.24 -20.12
N SER A 131 -1.28 0.95 -20.41
CA SER A 131 -2.09 2.13 -20.70
C SER A 131 -2.92 1.99 -21.98
N LEU A 132 -2.35 1.38 -23.03
CA LEU A 132 -3.07 1.13 -24.28
C LEU A 132 -4.19 0.10 -24.09
N LEU A 133 -3.93 -0.96 -23.30
CA LEU A 133 -4.94 -1.96 -22.96
C LEU A 133 -6.06 -1.36 -22.12
N GLN A 134 -5.74 -0.55 -21.11
CA GLN A 134 -6.74 0.18 -20.34
C GLN A 134 -7.60 1.08 -21.25
N TRP A 135 -6.96 1.82 -22.16
CA TRP A 135 -7.68 2.69 -23.09
C TRP A 135 -8.55 1.93 -24.09
N PHE A 136 -8.10 0.78 -24.60
CA PHE A 136 -8.84 0.02 -25.60
C PHE A 136 -9.96 -0.85 -24.99
N LEU A 137 -9.70 -1.43 -23.81
CA LEU A 137 -10.63 -2.37 -23.16
C LEU A 137 -11.53 -1.69 -22.12
N HIS A 138 -11.33 -0.39 -21.84
CA HIS A 138 -12.03 0.35 -20.77
C HIS A 138 -12.01 -0.43 -19.43
N LEU A 139 -10.88 -1.08 -19.12
CA LEU A 139 -10.62 -1.65 -17.80
C LEU A 139 -10.41 -0.52 -16.78
#